data_AF-A0A530AK33-F1
#
_entry.id   AF-A0A530AK33-F1
#
_cell.length_a   1.000
_cell.length_b   1.000
_cell.length_c   1.000
_cell.angle_alpha   90.00
_cell.angle_beta   90.00
_cell.angle_gamma   90.00
#
_symmetry.space_group_name_H-M   'P 1'
#
loop_
_entity.id
_entity.type
_entity.pdbx_description
1 polymer ?
#
loop_
_entity_poly.entity_id
_entity_poly.type
_entity_poly.pdbx_seq_one_letter_code
_entity_poly.pdbx_strand_id
1 'polypeptide(L)' 'SGLTGILPRAEADRVAEATAALIDGLYIRRALKDGVPDAQTAIALVEDYLETKLNGRSMP' A
#
# COMPACT_ATOMS: atom_id res chain seq x y z
N SER A 1 -13.50 -1.78 -5.64
CA SER A 1 -12.08 -2.17 -5.62
C SER A 1 -11.86 -3.50 -6.35
N GLY A 2 -10.66 -3.76 -6.92
CA GLY A 2 -10.28 -5.08 -7.45
C GLY A 2 -10.12 -6.17 -6.37
N LEU A 3 -10.09 -5.77 -5.10
CA LEU A 3 -9.93 -6.66 -3.95
C LEU A 3 -11.24 -7.33 -3.48
N THR A 4 -12.39 -7.01 -4.09
CA THR A 4 -13.70 -7.54 -3.66
C THR A 4 -13.87 -9.05 -3.85
N GLY A 5 -12.96 -9.71 -4.59
CA GLY A 5 -12.91 -11.17 -4.69
C GLY A 5 -12.18 -11.86 -3.53
N ILE A 6 -11.55 -11.08 -2.65
CA ILE A 6 -10.72 -11.58 -1.53
C ILE A 6 -11.21 -11.01 -0.19
N LEU A 7 -11.63 -9.75 -0.17
CA LEU A 7 -12.06 -9.03 1.03
C LEU A 7 -13.55 -8.62 0.95
N PRO A 8 -14.25 -8.48 2.09
CA PRO A 8 -15.56 -7.83 2.14
C PRO A 8 -15.50 -6.45 1.49
N ARG A 9 -16.54 -6.05 0.77
CA ARG A 9 -16.52 -4.84 -0.08
C ARG A 9 -16.05 -3.57 0.64
N ALA A 10 -16.55 -3.32 1.86
CA ALA A 10 -16.16 -2.14 2.64
C ALA A 10 -14.69 -2.17 3.09
N GLU A 11 -14.11 -3.36 3.24
CA GLU A 11 -12.68 -3.52 3.52
C GLU A 11 -11.86 -3.41 2.24
N ALA A 12 -12.31 -4.05 1.15
CA ALA A 12 -11.68 -3.97 -0.17
C ALA A 12 -11.54 -2.52 -0.66
N ASP A 13 -12.56 -1.69 -0.45
CA ASP A 13 -12.53 -0.28 -0.84
C ASP A 13 -11.57 0.52 0.06
N ARG A 14 -11.57 0.29 1.39
CA ARG A 14 -10.62 0.93 2.32
C ARG A 14 -9.17 0.54 2.05
N VAL A 15 -8.89 -0.73 1.78
CA VAL A 15 -7.54 -1.21 1.46
C VAL A 15 -7.06 -0.59 0.15
N ALA A 16 -7.91 -0.52 -0.89
CA ALA A 16 -7.55 0.11 -2.15
C ALA A 16 -7.25 1.61 -1.99
N GLU A 17 -8.07 2.33 -1.23
CA GLU A 17 -7.84 3.76 -0.96
C GLU A 17 -6.54 3.98 -0.18
N ALA A 18 -6.27 3.17 0.84
CA ALA A 18 -5.03 3.26 1.60
C ALA A 18 -3.79 2.91 0.75
N THR A 19 -3.87 1.90 -0.12
CA THR A 19 -2.79 1.57 -1.05
C THR A 19 -2.52 2.73 -2.02
N ALA A 20 -3.57 3.37 -2.55
CA ALA A 20 -3.41 4.54 -3.42
C ALA A 20 -2.72 5.69 -2.68
N ALA A 21 -3.18 6.02 -1.47
CA ALA A 21 -2.57 7.08 -0.65
C ALA A 21 -1.10 6.79 -0.29
N LEU A 22 -0.74 5.52 -0.07
CA LEU A 22 0.63 5.10 0.20
C LEU A 22 1.55 5.35 -1.01
N ILE A 23 1.07 4.99 -2.21
CA ILE A 23 1.78 5.23 -3.48
C ILE A 23 1.95 6.74 -3.72
N ASP A 24 0.89 7.54 -3.54
CA ASP A 24 0.95 8.99 -3.67
C ASP A 24 1.96 9.60 -2.69
N GLY A 25 1.94 9.16 -1.43
CA GLY A 25 2.88 9.62 -0.40
C GLY A 25 4.34 9.23 -0.69
N LEU A 26 4.59 8.08 -1.32
CA LEU A 26 5.91 7.70 -1.83
C LEU A 26 6.35 8.62 -2.97
N TYR A 27 5.44 8.93 -3.90
CA TYR A 27 5.71 9.81 -5.04
C TYR A 27 5.93 11.27 -4.63
N ILE A 28 5.17 11.79 -3.67
CA ILE A 28 5.36 13.15 -3.12
C ILE A 28 6.72 13.25 -2.43
N ARG A 29 7.05 12.31 -1.54
CA ARG A 29 8.36 12.29 -0.87
C ARG A 29 9.50 12.21 -1.88
N ARG A 30 9.29 11.49 -2.99
CA ARG A 30 10.20 11.45 -4.13
C ARG A 30 10.34 12.81 -4.80
N ALA A 31 9.24 13.47 -5.14
CA ALA A 31 9.25 14.78 -5.79
C ALA A 31 9.92 15.86 -4.94
N LEU A 32 9.89 15.71 -3.61
CA LEU A 32 10.46 16.67 -2.66
C LEU A 32 11.92 16.40 -2.27
N LYS A 33 12.49 15.22 -2.58
CA LYS A 33 13.83 14.82 -2.14
C LYS A 33 14.78 14.69 -3.33
N ASP A 34 15.84 15.51 -3.36
CA ASP A 34 16.95 15.43 -4.34
C ASP A 34 17.84 14.20 -4.10
N GLY A 35 17.30 13.00 -4.31
CA GLY A 35 18.03 11.73 -4.16
C GLY A 35 17.68 10.73 -5.26
N VAL A 36 18.35 9.57 -5.31
CA VAL A 36 18.02 8.45 -6.22
C VAL A 36 16.86 7.64 -5.61
N PRO A 37 15.89 7.12 -6.39
CA PRO A 37 14.74 6.44 -5.82
C PRO A 37 15.15 5.05 -5.40
N ASP A 38 14.85 4.69 -4.15
CA ASP A 38 14.83 3.29 -3.74
C ASP A 38 13.45 2.71 -4.06
N ALA A 39 13.27 2.36 -5.34
CA ALA A 39 12.04 1.76 -5.83
C ALA A 39 11.77 0.41 -5.16
N GLN A 40 12.81 -0.33 -4.77
CA GLN A 40 12.65 -1.63 -4.12
C GLN A 40 12.04 -1.47 -2.72
N THR A 41 12.54 -0.54 -1.92
CA THR A 41 11.96 -0.23 -0.61
C THR A 41 10.53 0.29 -0.72
N ALA A 42 10.22 1.08 -1.76
CA ALA A 42 8.87 1.56 -2.01
C ALA A 42 7.89 0.41 -2.35
N ILE A 43 8.32 -0.54 -3.18
CA ILE A 43 7.54 -1.73 -3.53
C ILE A 43 7.32 -2.60 -2.30
N ALA A 44 8.38 -2.92 -1.57
CA ALA A 44 8.32 -3.76 -0.36
C ALA A 44 7.33 -3.18 0.67
N LEU A 45 7.34 -1.86 0.87
CA LEU A 45 6.40 -1.21 1.80
C LEU A 45 4.93 -1.39 1.39
N VAL A 46 4.63 -1.31 0.09
CA VAL A 46 3.26 -1.50 -0.42
C VAL A 46 2.86 -2.97 -0.30
N GLU A 47 3.77 -3.89 -0.64
CA GLU A 47 3.55 -5.33 -0.53
C GLU A 47 3.32 -5.76 0.92
N ASP A 48 4.15 -5.31 1.87
CA ASP A 48 4.01 -5.59 3.31
C ASP A 48 2.64 -5.13 3.85
N TYR A 49 2.18 -3.95 3.42
CA TYR A 49 0.86 -3.44 3.79
C TYR A 49 -0.26 -4.35 3.25
N LEU A 50 -0.19 -4.72 1.96
CA LEU A 50 -1.18 -5.59 1.34
C LEU A 50 -1.16 -6.98 1.99
N GLU A 51 0.03 -7.55 2.24
CA GLU A 51 0.17 -8.84 2.89
C GLU A 51 -0.47 -8.85 4.28
N THR A 52 -0.24 -7.79 5.07
CA THR A 52 -0.87 -7.63 6.39
C THR A 52 -2.40 -7.61 6.30
N LYS A 53 -2.97 -6.91 5.32
CA LYS A 53 -4.43 -6.81 5.14
C LYS A 53 -5.06 -8.08 4.56
N LEU A 54 -4.35 -8.77 3.68
CA LEU A 54 -4.86 -9.97 3.01
C LEU A 54 -4.70 -11.23 3.87
N ASN A 55 -3.68 -11.29 4.73
CA ASN A 55 -3.43 -12.47 5.59
C ASN A 55 -4.20 -12.44 6.92
N GLY A 56 -5.07 -11.44 7.16
CA GLY A 56 -5.84 -11.31 8.41
C GLY A 56 -4.99 -11.20 9.68
N ARG A 57 -3.68 -11.02 9.53
CA ARG A 57 -2.72 -11.02 10.63
C ARG A 57 -2.46 -9.57 11.02
N SER A 58 -3.22 -9.07 12.00
CA SER A 58 -2.71 -8.00 12.84
C SER A 58 -1.31 -8.40 13.30
N MET A 59 -0.30 -7.57 13.03
CA MET A 59 1.01 -7.76 13.66
C MET A 59 0.84 -7.82 15.20
N PRO A 60 1.65 -8.64 15.89
CA PRO A 60 1.69 -8.68 17.35
C PRO A 60 2.05 -7.32 17.97
#